data_AF-A0A7J7S6E1-F1
#
_entry.id   AF-A0A7J7S6E1-F1
#
_cell.length_a   1.000
_cell.length_b   1.000
_cell.length_c   1.000
_cell.angle_alpha   90.00
_cell.angle_beta   90.00
_cell.angle_gamma   90.00
#
_symmetry.space_group_name_H-M   'P 1'
#
loop_
_entity.id
_entity.type
_entity.pdbx_description
1 polymer ?
#
loop_
_entity_poly.entity_id
_entity_poly.type
_entity_poly.pdbx_seq_one_letter_code
_entity_poly.pdbx_strand_id
1 'polypeptide(L)'
;MDPADVPRKLLGHPSAQSLLAALPRRYPLAVTKYRESELHSSSLYNQHDPWDPPVVFEEFLRNNENIEEEDLVAWVTVGFLHIPHSEDIPNTATPGNSAGFLLRPFNFFPEDPSVASRDTVIVWPRDKGPNYMQRWIPKEGRHCFTPTPLSYNGTYRPV
;
A
#
# COMPACT_ATOMS: atom_id res chain seq x y z
N MET A 1 13.62 28.86 -8.21
CA MET A 1 13.51 28.30 -6.85
C MET A 1 13.93 26.85 -6.98
N ASP A 2 15.08 26.51 -6.42
CA ASP A 2 15.70 25.18 -6.54
C ASP A 2 14.89 24.18 -5.71
N PRO A 3 14.43 23.05 -6.27
CA PRO A 3 13.66 22.04 -5.53
C PRO A 3 14.49 21.28 -4.46
N ALA A 4 15.77 21.59 -4.30
CA ALA A 4 16.65 20.93 -3.33
C ALA A 4 16.59 21.47 -1.88
N ASP A 5 15.88 22.57 -1.62
CA ASP A 5 16.03 23.33 -0.35
C ASP A 5 14.84 23.22 0.61
N VAL A 6 14.11 22.09 0.61
CA VAL A 6 13.12 21.81 1.66
C VAL A 6 13.85 21.39 2.93
N PRO A 7 13.78 22.15 4.04
CA PRO A 7 14.54 21.83 5.24
C PRO A 7 14.02 20.52 5.86
N ARG A 8 14.95 19.60 6.14
CA ARG A 8 14.79 18.41 7.00
C ARG A 8 14.36 18.79 8.44
N LYS A 9 13.18 19.37 8.63
CA LYS A 9 12.68 19.82 9.94
C LYS A 9 11.35 19.21 10.37
N LEU A 10 10.82 18.24 9.62
CA LEU A 10 9.53 17.60 9.93
C LEU A 10 9.65 16.20 10.54
N LEU A 11 10.87 15.70 10.76
CA LEU A 11 11.10 14.56 11.64
C LEU A 11 11.68 15.06 12.95
N GLY A 12 11.06 14.70 14.07
CA GLY A 12 11.65 14.90 15.40
C GLY A 12 13.10 14.39 15.42
N HIS A 13 13.93 15.03 16.24
CA HIS A 13 15.35 14.66 16.36
C HIS A 13 15.49 13.16 16.65
N PRO A 14 16.46 12.43 16.06
CA PRO A 14 16.62 10.98 16.27
C PRO A 14 16.86 10.57 17.73
N SER A 15 17.12 11.53 18.63
CA SER A 15 17.24 11.35 20.08
C SER A 15 15.94 11.60 20.86
N ALA A 16 14.82 11.93 20.20
CA ALA A 16 13.53 12.05 20.86
C ALA A 16 13.05 10.63 21.24
N GLN A 17 12.98 10.37 22.55
CA GLN A 17 12.72 9.03 23.11
C GLN A 17 11.35 8.46 22.69
N SER A 18 10.38 9.32 22.33
CA SER A 18 9.08 8.91 21.79
C SER A 18 9.14 8.23 20.42
N LEU A 19 10.31 8.17 19.76
CA LEU A 19 10.49 7.39 18.54
C LEU A 19 10.55 5.87 18.76
N LEU A 20 10.79 5.38 19.99
CA LEU A 20 10.87 3.93 20.25
C LEU A 20 9.54 3.22 19.99
N ALA A 21 8.42 3.88 20.32
CA ALA A 21 7.08 3.38 20.06
C ALA A 21 6.50 3.77 18.70
N ALA A 22 7.19 4.65 17.98
CA ALA A 22 6.81 4.93 16.61
C ALA A 22 7.14 3.69 15.76
N LEU A 23 6.23 3.36 14.84
CA LEU A 23 6.42 2.41 13.73
C LEU A 23 7.82 2.56 13.08
N PRO A 24 8.23 1.68 12.15
CA PRO A 24 9.43 1.84 11.30
C PRO A 24 9.50 3.13 10.43
N ARG A 25 9.01 4.29 10.89
CA ARG A 25 9.06 5.63 10.29
C ARG A 25 10.45 6.09 9.88
N ARG A 26 11.52 5.51 10.44
CA ARG A 26 12.90 5.77 10.00
C ARG A 26 13.25 5.08 8.68
N TYR A 27 12.53 4.00 8.35
CA TYR A 27 12.81 3.11 7.24
C TYR A 27 11.61 3.10 6.29
N PRO A 28 11.72 3.70 5.10
CA PRO A 28 10.73 3.49 4.04
C PRO A 28 10.54 2.00 3.71
N LEU A 29 11.63 1.24 3.81
CA LEU A 29 11.68 -0.21 3.70
C LEU A 29 12.75 -0.76 4.65
N ALA A 30 12.43 -1.83 5.36
CA ALA A 30 13.37 -2.66 6.09
C ALA A 30 13.07 -4.14 5.81
N VAL A 31 14.09 -4.98 5.82
CA VAL A 31 13.96 -6.43 5.60
C VAL A 31 14.60 -7.15 6.78
N THR A 32 13.86 -8.11 7.36
CA THR A 32 14.32 -8.94 8.47
C THR A 32 14.14 -10.41 8.12
N LYS A 33 14.89 -11.28 8.80
CA LYS A 33 14.59 -12.73 8.80
C LYS A 33 13.32 -12.98 9.60
N TYR A 34 12.48 -13.92 9.14
CA TYR A 34 11.24 -14.28 9.83
C TYR A 34 11.51 -14.93 11.19
N ARG A 35 10.75 -14.51 12.21
CA ARG A 35 10.77 -15.06 13.57
C ARG A 35 9.38 -14.99 14.23
N GLU A 36 8.99 -16.06 14.92
CA GLU A 36 7.72 -16.15 15.68
C GLU A 36 7.63 -15.12 16.82
N SER A 37 8.77 -14.62 17.32
CA SER A 37 8.81 -13.56 18.34
C SER A 37 8.67 -12.14 17.76
N GLU A 38 8.69 -11.96 16.44
CA GLU A 38 8.78 -10.67 15.74
C GLU A 38 7.60 -10.47 14.77
N LEU A 39 6.42 -11.00 15.09
CA LEU A 39 5.23 -11.00 14.22
C LEU A 39 4.61 -9.61 13.98
N HIS A 40 4.87 -8.66 14.87
CA HIS A 40 4.28 -7.33 14.85
C HIS A 40 5.35 -6.27 15.06
N SER A 41 5.24 -5.14 14.37
CA SER A 41 6.14 -3.99 14.52
C SER A 41 5.67 -2.99 15.58
N SER A 42 4.54 -3.25 16.24
CA SER A 42 3.95 -2.43 17.30
C SER A 42 2.95 -3.25 18.14
N SER A 43 2.38 -2.63 19.17
CA SER A 43 1.36 -3.20 20.05
C SER A 43 0.34 -2.14 20.47
N LEU A 44 -0.83 -2.57 20.96
CA LEU A 44 -1.84 -1.69 21.57
C LEU A 44 -1.25 -0.85 22.71
N TYR A 45 -0.26 -1.39 23.43
CA TYR A 45 0.34 -0.74 24.59
C TYR A 45 1.40 0.31 24.23
N ASN A 46 1.96 0.28 23.01
CA ASN A 46 2.99 1.23 22.56
C ASN A 46 2.51 2.69 22.63
N GLN A 47 1.21 2.94 22.50
CA GLN A 47 0.66 4.30 22.56
C GLN A 47 0.67 4.89 23.98
N HIS A 48 0.52 4.05 25.00
CA HIS A 48 0.34 4.48 26.39
C HIS A 48 1.65 4.55 27.16
N ASP A 49 2.62 3.71 26.81
CA ASP A 49 4.00 3.84 27.28
C ASP A 49 4.97 3.82 26.10
N PRO A 50 5.18 4.97 25.42
CA PRO A 50 6.04 5.02 24.27
C PRO A 50 7.54 5.01 24.60
N TRP A 51 7.90 5.08 25.88
CA TRP A 51 9.29 5.14 26.34
C TRP A 51 9.87 3.75 26.64
N ASP A 52 9.02 2.82 27.10
CA ASP A 52 9.35 1.40 27.29
C ASP A 52 8.28 0.49 26.64
N PRO A 53 8.15 0.54 25.31
CA PRO A 53 7.10 -0.21 24.63
C PRO A 53 7.44 -1.72 24.62
N PRO A 54 6.44 -2.61 24.68
CA PRO A 54 6.68 -4.06 24.61
C PRO A 54 7.21 -4.53 23.26
N VAL A 55 7.14 -3.69 22.21
CA VAL A 55 7.69 -3.98 20.87
C VAL A 55 8.50 -2.78 20.39
N VAL A 56 9.79 -3.02 20.11
CA VAL A 56 10.72 -2.03 19.55
C VAL A 56 11.24 -2.55 18.20
N PHE A 57 10.72 -2.03 17.09
CA PHE A 57 11.06 -2.53 15.74
C PHE A 57 12.57 -2.53 15.44
N GLU A 58 13.31 -1.52 15.93
CA GLU A 58 14.75 -1.41 15.73
C GLU A 58 15.51 -2.65 16.24
N GLU A 59 14.99 -3.36 17.25
CA GLU A 59 15.64 -4.55 17.80
C GLU A 59 15.68 -5.71 16.81
N PHE A 60 14.73 -5.77 15.86
CA PHE A 60 14.71 -6.80 14.81
C PHE A 60 15.89 -6.64 13.84
N LEU A 61 16.48 -5.43 13.76
CA LEU A 61 17.60 -5.10 12.88
C LEU A 61 18.96 -5.18 13.61
N ARG A 62 18.99 -4.96 14.93
CA ARG A 62 20.24 -4.88 15.72
C ARG A 62 21.04 -6.18 15.74
N ASN A 63 20.37 -7.32 15.56
CA ASN A 63 21.00 -8.62 15.50
C ASN A 63 21.86 -8.80 14.21
N ASN A 64 21.68 -7.94 13.20
CA ASN A 64 22.39 -7.94 11.92
C ASN A 64 22.51 -9.34 11.31
N GLU A 65 21.39 -10.08 11.29
CA GLU A 65 21.33 -11.43 10.75
C GLU A 65 21.60 -11.47 9.25
N ASN A 66 22.13 -12.61 8.77
CA ASN A 66 22.18 -12.87 7.34
C ASN A 66 20.75 -13.03 6.78
N ILE A 67 20.53 -12.48 5.59
CA ILE A 67 19.27 -12.48 4.85
C ILE A 67 19.38 -13.20 3.48
N GLU A 68 20.55 -13.75 3.15
CA GLU A 68 20.77 -14.51 1.93
C GLU A 68 20.08 -15.89 2.03
N GLU A 69 19.17 -16.19 1.09
CA GLU A 69 18.46 -17.48 0.99
C GLU A 69 17.65 -17.88 2.25
N GLU A 70 17.13 -16.88 2.97
CA GLU A 70 16.34 -17.06 4.18
C GLU A 70 14.84 -16.78 3.95
N ASP A 71 14.00 -17.10 4.95
CA ASP A 71 12.62 -16.62 5.00
C ASP A 71 12.61 -15.15 5.43
N LEU A 72 12.11 -14.27 4.57
CA LEU A 72 12.24 -12.81 4.70
C LEU A 72 10.90 -12.12 4.90
N VAL A 73 10.91 -11.11 5.77
CA VAL A 73 9.79 -10.20 6.00
C VAL A 73 10.19 -8.80 5.55
N ALA A 74 9.40 -8.21 4.64
CA ALA A 74 9.55 -6.82 4.22
C ALA A 74 8.59 -5.91 5.00
N TRP A 75 9.14 -4.94 5.72
CA TRP A 75 8.41 -3.93 6.49
C TRP A 75 8.41 -2.62 5.71
N VAL A 76 7.23 -2.19 5.25
CA VAL A 76 7.09 -1.01 4.38
C VAL A 76 6.42 0.12 5.15
N THR A 77 7.04 1.30 5.16
CA THR A 77 6.45 2.51 5.74
C THR A 77 6.06 3.49 4.64
N VAL A 78 4.77 3.84 4.61
CA VAL A 78 4.21 4.87 3.71
C VAL A 78 3.53 5.97 4.51
N GLY A 79 3.56 7.19 3.98
CA GLY A 79 2.94 8.35 4.61
C GLY A 79 3.20 9.64 3.84
N PHE A 80 2.60 10.74 4.28
CA PHE A 80 2.75 12.06 3.69
C PHE A 80 2.70 13.15 4.75
N LEU A 81 3.20 14.33 4.41
CA LEU A 81 3.03 15.53 5.24
C LEU A 81 1.64 16.11 4.98
N HIS A 82 0.85 16.29 6.04
CA HIS A 82 -0.44 16.99 5.95
C HIS A 82 -0.33 18.36 6.63
N ILE A 83 -0.36 19.42 5.83
CA ILE A 83 -0.58 20.80 6.31
C ILE A 83 -2.05 21.11 6.02
N PRO A 84 -2.92 21.15 7.04
CA PRO A 84 -4.34 21.38 6.82
C PRO A 84 -4.61 22.73 6.15
N HIS A 85 -5.59 22.77 5.26
CA HIS A 85 -5.99 23.98 4.54
C HIS A 85 -7.52 24.11 4.44
N SER A 86 -8.01 25.21 3.87
CA SER A 86 -9.44 25.54 3.84
C SER A 86 -10.33 24.46 3.22
N GLU A 87 -9.82 23.77 2.20
CA GLU A 87 -10.51 22.74 1.45
C GLU A 87 -10.59 21.40 2.22
N ASP A 88 -9.94 21.26 3.39
CA ASP A 88 -10.14 20.15 4.32
C ASP A 88 -11.45 20.29 5.14
N ILE A 89 -12.18 21.40 5.01
CA ILE A 89 -13.46 21.60 5.70
C ILE A 89 -14.62 21.24 4.75
N PRO A 90 -15.58 20.39 5.15
CA PRO A 90 -15.76 19.81 6.49
C PRO A 90 -14.97 18.51 6.73
N ASN A 91 -14.43 17.90 5.68
CA ASN A 91 -13.64 16.68 5.75
C ASN A 91 -12.48 16.75 4.78
N THR A 92 -11.33 16.20 5.16
CA THR A 92 -10.23 15.93 4.24
C THR A 92 -10.71 14.97 3.14
N ALA A 93 -10.56 15.40 1.89
CA ALA A 93 -11.00 14.62 0.74
C ALA A 93 -10.00 13.50 0.42
N THR A 94 -10.47 12.38 -0.14
CA THR A 94 -9.61 11.25 -0.53
C THR A 94 -8.72 11.47 -1.75
N PRO A 95 -9.07 12.28 -2.78
CA PRO A 95 -8.20 12.46 -3.94
C PRO A 95 -6.84 13.05 -3.55
N GLY A 96 -5.75 12.36 -3.91
CA GLY A 96 -4.39 12.78 -3.55
C GLY A 96 -3.94 12.41 -2.13
N ASN A 97 -4.87 12.05 -1.23
CA ASN A 97 -4.59 11.64 0.15
C ASN A 97 -4.51 10.11 0.31
N SER A 98 -3.80 9.45 -0.62
CA SER A 98 -3.58 8.01 -0.63
C SER A 98 -2.09 7.71 -0.73
N ALA A 99 -1.60 6.76 0.06
CA ALA A 99 -0.23 6.26 -0.01
C ALA A 99 -0.23 4.73 0.13
N GLY A 100 0.70 4.07 -0.56
CA GLY A 100 0.79 2.62 -0.61
C GLY A 100 1.98 2.17 -1.44
N PHE A 101 2.04 0.87 -1.73
CA PHE A 101 3.08 0.27 -2.55
C PHE A 101 2.49 -0.83 -3.44
N LEU A 102 3.25 -1.25 -4.45
CA LEU A 102 2.86 -2.30 -5.39
C LEU A 102 3.87 -3.44 -5.31
N LEU A 103 3.38 -4.67 -5.17
CA LEU A 103 4.18 -5.87 -5.42
C LEU A 103 3.96 -6.27 -6.87
N ARG A 104 5.04 -6.26 -7.65
CA ARG A 104 4.99 -6.54 -9.09
C ARG A 104 5.88 -7.74 -9.40
N PRO A 105 5.40 -8.73 -10.17
CA PRO A 105 6.24 -9.81 -10.66
C PRO A 105 7.44 -9.25 -11.41
N PHE A 106 8.64 -9.74 -11.11
CA PHE A 106 9.87 -9.39 -11.81
C PHE A 106 10.63 -10.68 -12.13
N ASN A 107 10.64 -11.08 -13.41
CA ASN A 107 11.16 -12.37 -13.86
C ASN A 107 10.54 -13.61 -13.17
N PHE A 108 9.35 -13.48 -12.59
CA PHE A 108 8.64 -14.57 -11.93
C PHE A 108 7.88 -15.46 -12.92
N PHE A 109 7.33 -14.86 -13.98
CA PHE A 109 6.61 -15.55 -15.05
C PHE A 109 7.42 -15.52 -16.35
N PRO A 110 7.25 -16.52 -17.25
CA PRO A 110 7.94 -16.56 -18.54
C PRO A 110 7.47 -15.46 -19.52
N GLU A 111 6.27 -14.94 -19.33
CA GLU A 111 5.67 -13.85 -20.11
C GLU A 111 4.67 -13.05 -19.23
N ASP A 112 4.02 -12.04 -19.79
CA ASP A 112 2.97 -11.30 -19.07
C ASP A 112 1.83 -12.25 -18.68
N PRO A 113 1.54 -12.47 -17.38
CA PRO A 113 0.47 -13.36 -16.95
C PRO A 113 -0.93 -12.90 -17.42
N SER A 114 -1.09 -11.63 -17.83
CA SER A 114 -2.36 -11.11 -18.32
C SER A 114 -2.74 -11.62 -19.71
N VAL A 115 -1.80 -12.18 -20.50
CA VAL A 115 -2.08 -12.67 -21.86
C VAL A 115 -3.09 -13.82 -21.90
N ALA A 116 -3.26 -14.55 -20.80
CA ALA A 116 -4.27 -15.59 -20.67
C ALA A 116 -5.71 -15.04 -20.57
N SER A 117 -5.87 -13.73 -20.34
CA SER A 117 -7.19 -13.09 -20.29
C SER A 117 -7.88 -13.10 -21.65
N ARG A 118 -9.18 -13.42 -21.65
CA ARG A 118 -10.04 -13.40 -22.85
C ARG A 118 -10.70 -12.04 -23.10
N ASP A 119 -10.50 -11.07 -22.20
CA ASP A 119 -11.07 -9.73 -22.32
C ASP A 119 -10.35 -8.86 -23.35
N THR A 120 -9.18 -9.29 -23.83
CA THR A 120 -8.40 -8.60 -24.84
C THR A 120 -9.19 -8.43 -26.13
N VAL A 121 -9.15 -7.22 -26.70
CA VAL A 121 -9.72 -6.89 -28.00
C VAL A 121 -8.61 -6.35 -28.89
N ILE A 122 -8.44 -6.94 -30.07
CA ILE A 122 -7.46 -6.47 -31.06
C ILE A 122 -8.21 -5.94 -32.29
N VAL A 123 -7.85 -4.73 -32.73
CA VAL A 123 -8.43 -4.08 -33.91
C VAL A 123 -7.39 -4.06 -35.03
N TRP A 124 -7.63 -4.84 -36.08
CA TRP A 124 -6.76 -4.96 -37.23
C TRP A 124 -7.29 -4.08 -38.38
N PRO A 125 -6.48 -3.15 -38.94
CA PRO A 125 -6.89 -2.36 -40.09
C PRO A 125 -7.03 -3.25 -41.34
N ARG A 126 -7.86 -2.82 -42.28
CA ARG A 126 -8.00 -3.46 -43.60
C ARG A 126 -7.80 -2.41 -44.70
N ASP A 127 -7.11 -2.79 -45.77
CA ASP A 127 -6.83 -1.90 -46.90
C ASP A 127 -8.10 -1.33 -47.55
N LYS A 128 -9.19 -2.08 -47.50
CA LYS A 128 -10.52 -1.66 -47.95
C LYS A 128 -11.58 -2.11 -46.94
N GLY A 129 -12.52 -1.21 -46.64
CA GLY A 129 -13.64 -1.48 -45.74
C GLY A 129 -13.32 -1.27 -44.26
N PRO A 130 -14.21 -1.70 -43.35
CA PRO A 130 -14.05 -1.49 -41.92
C PRO A 130 -12.97 -2.41 -41.31
N ASN A 131 -12.39 -1.96 -40.20
CA ASN A 131 -11.41 -2.72 -39.43
C ASN A 131 -12.00 -4.06 -38.93
N TYR A 132 -11.13 -5.07 -38.79
CA TYR A 132 -11.47 -6.34 -38.18
C TYR A 132 -11.28 -6.27 -36.66
N MET A 133 -12.33 -6.60 -35.91
CA MET A 133 -12.30 -6.69 -34.45
C MET A 133 -12.17 -8.15 -34.02
N GLN A 134 -10.99 -8.55 -33.55
CA GLN A 134 -10.75 -9.86 -32.94
C GLN A 134 -11.11 -9.80 -31.45
N ARG A 135 -11.95 -10.73 -31.01
CA ARG A 135 -12.40 -10.89 -29.61
C ARG A 135 -12.35 -12.38 -29.24
N TRP A 136 -12.12 -12.67 -27.96
CA TRP A 136 -12.17 -14.03 -27.41
C TRP A 136 -13.42 -14.30 -26.56
N ILE A 137 -14.14 -13.24 -26.17
CA ILE A 137 -15.47 -13.31 -25.58
C ILE A 137 -16.49 -12.80 -26.62
N PRO A 138 -17.58 -13.54 -26.88
CA PRO A 138 -18.65 -13.08 -27.75
C PRO A 138 -19.18 -11.73 -27.27
N LYS A 139 -19.59 -10.89 -28.22
CA LYS A 139 -20.37 -9.68 -27.89
C LYS A 139 -21.77 -10.14 -27.51
N GLU A 140 -21.94 -10.76 -26.34
CA GLU A 140 -23.27 -10.99 -25.78
C GLU A 140 -23.99 -9.65 -25.68
N GLY A 141 -25.28 -9.64 -26.01
CA GLY A 141 -26.11 -8.46 -25.81
C GLY A 141 -25.95 -8.05 -24.35
N ARG A 142 -25.56 -6.79 -24.11
CA ARG A 142 -25.40 -6.28 -22.74
C ARG A 142 -26.68 -6.63 -21.96
N HIS A 143 -26.59 -7.61 -21.07
CA HIS A 143 -27.71 -7.95 -20.22
C HIS A 143 -27.91 -6.77 -19.29
N CYS A 144 -28.99 -6.02 -19.52
CA CYS A 144 -29.34 -4.90 -18.66
C CYS A 144 -29.69 -5.46 -17.29
N PHE A 145 -28.91 -5.10 -16.28
CA PHE A 145 -29.20 -5.41 -14.89
C PHE A 145 -29.60 -4.14 -14.15
N THR A 146 -30.69 -4.21 -13.38
CA THR A 146 -31.07 -3.16 -12.44
C THR A 146 -30.46 -3.47 -11.07
N PRO A 147 -29.58 -2.63 -10.52
CA PRO A 147 -29.01 -2.87 -9.21
C PRO A 147 -30.11 -2.83 -8.14
N THR A 148 -29.94 -3.61 -7.08
CA THR A 148 -30.76 -3.47 -5.87
C THR A 148 -30.60 -2.06 -5.29
N PRO A 149 -31.67 -1.41 -4.78
CA PRO A 149 -31.55 -0.13 -4.11
C PRO A 149 -30.57 -0.17 -2.93
N LEU A 150 -29.87 0.94 -2.70
CA LEU A 150 -28.99 1.12 -1.55
C LEU A 150 -29.77 0.92 -0.24
N SER A 151 -29.21 0.13 0.68
CA SER A 151 -29.74 -0.04 2.04
C SER A 151 -28.66 0.31 3.08
N TYR A 152 -29.07 0.90 4.21
CA TYR A 152 -28.16 1.28 5.29
C TYR A 152 -28.84 1.12 6.65
N ASN A 153 -28.32 0.23 7.49
CA ASN A 153 -28.86 -0.03 8.83
C ASN A 153 -28.30 0.96 9.87
N GLY A 154 -26.98 1.18 9.85
CA GLY A 154 -26.30 2.11 10.76
C GLY A 154 -26.21 1.68 12.23
N THR A 155 -26.70 0.49 12.62
CA THR A 155 -26.60 0.00 14.00
C THR A 155 -25.68 -1.21 14.12
N TYR A 156 -24.99 -1.31 15.27
CA TYR A 156 -24.20 -2.46 15.69
C TYR A 156 -24.65 -2.83 17.11
N ARG A 157 -25.42 -3.92 17.23
CA ARG A 157 -25.94 -4.41 18.53
C ARG A 157 -25.63 -5.91 18.65
N PRO A 158 -25.38 -6.41 19.88
CA PRO A 158 -25.33 -7.85 20.11
C PRO A 158 -26.60 -8.52 19.58
N VAL A 159 -26.44 -9.65 18.89
CA VAL A 159 -27.54 -10.47 18.35
C VAL A 159 -27.95 -11.50 19.38
#